data_AF-A0A973TLH6-F1
#
_entry.id   AF-A0A973TLH6-F1
#
_cell.length_a   1.000
_cell.length_b   1.000
_cell.length_c   1.000
_cell.angle_alpha   90.00
_cell.angle_beta   90.00
_cell.angle_gamma   90.00
#
_symmetry.space_group_name_H-M   'P 1'
#
loop_
_entity.id
_entity.type
_entity.pdbx_description
1 polymer ?
#
loop_
_entity_poly.entity_id
_entity_poly.type
_entity_poly.pdbx_seq_one_letter_code
_entity_poly.pdbx_strand_id
1 'polypeptide(L)'
;MVIHLHAAQRDIDEVTSARARALGELATGFYPGMSWQNVEPQMASDWARVRGNSNLGWTEVREEAHSAWQVAKLSKDACCCDDKPVQMSSAA
;
A
#
# COMPACT_ATOMS: atom_id res chain seq x y z
N MET A 1 -23.60 6.86 3.19
CA MET A 1 -22.87 6.91 1.91
C MET A 1 -21.61 6.08 2.06
N VAL A 2 -21.69 4.80 1.72
CA VAL A 2 -20.57 3.85 1.87
C VAL A 2 -19.79 3.93 0.56
N ILE A 3 -18.56 4.44 0.62
CA ILE A 3 -17.70 4.47 -0.55
C ILE A 3 -17.32 3.03 -0.82
N HIS A 4 -18.09 2.36 -1.69
CA HIS A 4 -17.71 1.08 -2.27
C HIS A 4 -16.53 1.38 -3.18
N LEU A 5 -15.33 1.32 -2.61
CA LEU A 5 -14.11 1.31 -3.37
C LEU A 5 -14.13 0.01 -4.16
N HIS A 6 -14.63 0.09 -5.39
CA HIS A 6 -14.57 -0.93 -6.44
C HIS A 6 -13.10 -1.16 -6.83
N ALA A 7 -12.30 -1.68 -5.90
CA ALA A 7 -11.08 -2.38 -6.25
C ALA A 7 -11.54 -3.75 -6.74
N ALA A 8 -11.58 -3.86 -8.07
CA ALA A 8 -11.93 -5.00 -8.90
C ALA A 8 -12.28 -6.30 -8.15
N GLN A 9 -13.52 -6.77 -8.32
CA GLN A 9 -13.87 -8.18 -8.14
C GLN A 9 -13.17 -8.99 -9.25
N ARG A 10 -11.84 -9.04 -9.23
CA ARG A 10 -11.08 -10.11 -9.88
C ARG A 10 -11.22 -11.32 -8.96
N ASP A 11 -11.32 -12.51 -9.54
CA ASP A 11 -11.36 -13.81 -8.84
C ASP A 11 -10.00 -14.08 -8.16
N ILE A 12 -9.57 -13.14 -7.33
CA ILE A 12 -8.37 -13.18 -6.54
C ILE A 12 -8.83 -13.73 -5.21
N ASP A 13 -8.34 -14.92 -4.88
CA ASP A 13 -8.51 -15.51 -3.57
C ASP A 13 -8.24 -14.48 -2.47
N GLU A 14 -9.17 -14.35 -1.52
CA GLU A 14 -9.14 -13.33 -0.46
C GLU A 14 -7.81 -13.36 0.30
N VAL A 15 -7.26 -14.55 0.56
CA VAL A 15 -5.98 -14.72 1.24
C VAL A 15 -4.84 -14.18 0.39
N THR A 16 -4.89 -14.38 -0.92
CA THR A 16 -3.92 -13.85 -1.87
C THR A 16 -4.00 -12.32 -1.98
N SER A 17 -5.21 -11.74 -2.04
CA SER A 17 -5.39 -10.28 -1.98
C SER A 17 -4.86 -9.69 -0.67
N ALA A 18 -5.20 -10.31 0.47
CA ALA A 18 -4.71 -9.87 1.78
C ALA A 18 -3.18 -9.89 1.87
N ARG A 19 -2.51 -10.92 1.31
CA ARG A 19 -1.04 -10.97 1.23
C ARG A 19 -0.47 -9.87 0.35
N ALA A 20 -1.08 -9.59 -0.80
CA ALA A 20 -0.61 -8.55 -1.70
C ALA A 20 -0.73 -7.16 -1.06
N ARG A 21 -1.85 -6.91 -0.37
CA ARG A 21 -2.07 -5.69 0.39
C ARG A 21 -1.05 -5.54 1.53
N ALA A 22 -0.85 -6.59 2.31
CA ALA A 22 0.15 -6.60 3.38
C ALA A 22 1.57 -6.36 2.85
N LEU A 23 1.93 -6.93 1.70
CA LEU A 23 3.20 -6.68 1.03
C LEU A 23 3.36 -5.19 0.66
N GLY A 24 2.31 -4.56 0.13
CA GLY A 24 2.24 -3.12 -0.13
C GLY A 24 2.47 -2.26 1.10
N GLU A 25 1.76 -2.57 2.19
CA GLU A 25 1.89 -1.88 3.47
C GLU A 25 3.31 -2.01 4.04
N LEU A 26 3.87 -3.23 4.05
CA LEU A 26 5.24 -3.49 4.52
C LEU A 26 6.30 -2.79 3.66
N ALA A 27 6.12 -2.74 2.34
CA ALA A 27 7.05 -2.11 1.42
C ALA A 27 7.23 -0.62 1.69
N THR A 28 6.20 0.09 2.21
CA THR A 28 6.37 1.50 2.61
C THR A 28 7.32 1.68 3.78
N GLY A 29 7.40 0.70 4.69
CA GLY A 29 8.34 0.69 5.81
C GLY A 29 9.77 0.32 5.39
N PHE A 30 9.91 -0.61 4.44
CA PHE A 30 11.22 -1.04 3.95
C PHE A 30 11.88 -0.06 2.98
N TYR A 31 11.08 0.68 2.20
CA TYR A 31 11.56 1.58 1.16
C TYR A 31 11.05 3.01 1.36
N PRO A 32 11.38 3.68 2.49
CA PRO A 32 10.97 5.05 2.72
C PRO A 32 11.61 5.98 1.68
N GLY A 33 10.80 6.85 1.07
CA GLY A 33 11.28 7.83 0.10
C GLY A 33 11.64 7.28 -1.28
N MET A 34 11.53 5.97 -1.53
CA MET A 34 11.72 5.41 -2.86
C MET A 34 10.48 5.56 -3.75
N SER A 35 10.74 5.64 -5.06
CA SER A 35 9.73 5.63 -6.11
C SER A 35 9.27 4.20 -6.42
N TRP A 36 8.01 4.06 -6.82
CA TRP A 36 7.43 2.76 -7.20
C TRP A 36 8.29 1.96 -8.18
N GLN A 37 8.90 2.62 -9.18
CA GLN A 37 9.77 1.96 -10.17
C GLN A 37 10.96 1.20 -9.57
N ASN A 38 11.49 1.65 -8.42
CA ASN A 38 12.59 0.99 -7.72
C ASN A 38 12.08 -0.10 -6.77
N VAL A 39 10.89 0.10 -6.20
CA VAL A 39 10.27 -0.82 -5.23
C VAL A 39 9.59 -2.00 -5.93
N GLU A 40 8.99 -1.78 -7.09
CA GLU A 40 8.28 -2.77 -7.89
C GLU A 40 9.08 -4.05 -8.16
N PRO A 41 10.32 -4.02 -8.71
CA PRO A 41 11.08 -5.25 -8.96
C PRO A 41 11.37 -6.03 -7.68
N GLN A 42 11.49 -5.32 -6.56
CA GLN A 42 11.75 -5.91 -5.25
C GLN A 42 10.48 -6.55 -4.66
N MET A 43 9.35 -5.86 -4.74
CA MET A 43 8.05 -6.42 -4.39
C MET A 43 7.66 -7.60 -5.28
N ALA A 44 8.00 -7.59 -6.56
CA ALA A 44 7.79 -8.73 -7.45
C ALA A 44 8.56 -9.97 -6.97
N SER A 45 9.81 -9.75 -6.54
CA SER A 45 10.67 -10.80 -5.99
C SER A 45 10.15 -11.32 -4.65
N ASP A 46 9.74 -10.42 -3.75
CA ASP A 46 9.12 -10.79 -2.47
C ASP A 46 7.78 -11.50 -2.66
N TRP A 47 6.97 -11.07 -3.64
CA TRP A 47 5.71 -11.72 -4.00
C TRP A 47 5.93 -13.18 -4.38
N ALA A 48 6.94 -13.46 -5.20
CA ALA A 48 7.28 -14.84 -5.57
C ALA A 48 7.60 -15.72 -4.35
N ARG A 49 8.12 -15.12 -3.26
CA ARG A 49 8.42 -15.81 -2.01
C ARG A 49 7.19 -15.97 -1.09
N VAL A 50 6.30 -14.98 -1.03
CA VAL A 50 5.14 -14.99 -0.12
C VAL A 50 3.85 -15.57 -0.72
N ARG A 51 3.74 -15.64 -2.05
CA ARG A 51 2.57 -16.20 -2.75
C ARG A 51 2.30 -17.66 -2.37
N GLY A 52 3.34 -18.42 -2.03
CA GLY A 52 3.22 -19.84 -1.68
C GLY A 52 2.55 -20.63 -2.81
N ASN A 53 1.44 -21.29 -2.50
CA ASN A 53 0.64 -22.09 -3.45
C ASN A 53 -0.34 -21.27 -4.31
N SER A 54 -0.40 -19.94 -4.15
CA SER A 54 -1.29 -19.12 -4.97
C SER A 54 -0.82 -19.16 -6.43
N ASN A 55 -1.71 -19.54 -7.35
CA ASN A 55 -1.43 -19.55 -8.80
C ASN A 55 -1.28 -18.14 -9.40
N LEU A 56 -1.70 -17.11 -8.67
CA LEU A 56 -1.71 -15.73 -9.13
C LEU A 56 -0.30 -15.14 -9.23
N GLY A 57 0.01 -14.62 -10.41
CA GLY A 57 1.29 -13.97 -10.71
C GLY A 57 1.39 -12.58 -10.10
N TRP A 58 2.62 -12.04 -10.03
CA TRP A 58 2.85 -10.65 -9.61
C TRP A 58 2.01 -9.67 -10.43
N THR A 59 1.88 -9.89 -11.74
CA THR A 59 1.09 -9.03 -12.65
C THR A 59 -0.37 -8.87 -12.23
N GLU A 60 -0.97 -9.90 -11.62
CA GLU A 60 -2.38 -9.86 -11.20
C GLU A 60 -2.56 -9.09 -9.90
N VAL A 61 -1.60 -9.22 -8.97
CA VAL A 61 -1.67 -8.58 -7.65
C VAL A 61 -0.92 -7.26 -7.56
N ARG A 62 -0.15 -6.89 -8.60
CA ARG A 62 0.67 -5.67 -8.65
C ARG A 62 -0.19 -4.43 -8.40
N GLU A 63 -1.38 -4.38 -8.98
CA GLU A 63 -2.30 -3.24 -8.81
C GLU A 63 -2.76 -3.12 -7.35
N GLU A 64 -3.14 -4.22 -6.72
CA GLU A 64 -3.55 -4.26 -5.31
C GLU A 64 -2.40 -3.86 -4.37
N ALA A 65 -1.22 -4.44 -4.57
CA ALA A 65 -0.03 -4.12 -3.80
C ALA A 65 0.40 -2.66 -3.99
N HIS A 66 0.27 -2.11 -5.21
CA HIS A 66 0.56 -0.72 -5.50
C HIS A 66 -0.44 0.23 -4.82
N SER A 67 -1.75 -0.06 -4.90
CA SER A 67 -2.77 0.72 -4.20
C SER A 67 -2.56 0.71 -2.69
N ALA A 68 -2.27 -0.45 -2.10
CA ALA A 68 -1.96 -0.57 -0.68
C ALA A 68 -0.71 0.24 -0.28
N TRP A 69 0.35 0.16 -1.09
CA TRP A 69 1.57 0.93 -0.90
C TRP A 69 1.33 2.45 -0.98
N GLN A 70 0.54 2.91 -1.95
CA GLN A 70 0.18 4.32 -2.08
C GLN A 70 -0.57 4.82 -0.85
N VAL A 71 -1.59 4.07 -0.40
CA VAL A 71 -2.39 4.41 0.78
C VAL A 71 -1.53 4.47 2.04
N ALA A 72 -0.67 3.47 2.26
CA ALA A 72 0.22 3.45 3.42
C ALA A 72 1.24 4.60 3.39
N LYS A 73 1.76 4.96 2.20
CA LYS A 73 2.69 6.09 2.03
C LYS A 73 1.99 7.41 2.34
N LEU A 74 0.79 7.62 1.80
CA LEU A 74 -0.04 8.80 2.06
C LEU A 74 -0.41 8.91 3.54
N SER A 75 -0.79 7.81 4.18
CA SER A 75 -1.10 7.78 5.61
C SER A 75 0.11 8.16 6.47
N LYS A 76 1.31 7.68 6.11
CA LYS A 76 2.57 8.04 6.77
C LYS A 76 2.87 9.53 6.62
N ASP A 77 2.71 10.07 5.42
CA ASP A 77 2.94 11.48 5.11
C ASP A 77 1.94 12.39 5.83
N ALA A 78 0.66 12.01 5.85
CA ALA A 78 -0.39 12.72 6.57
C ALA A 78 -0.14 12.75 8.09
N CYS A 79 0.33 11.63 8.67
CA CYS A 79 0.72 11.58 10.08
C CYS A 79 1.88 12.54 10.40
N CYS A 80 2.77 12.79 9.44
CA CYS A 80 3.87 13.75 9.59
C CYS A 80 3.41 15.21 9.42
N CYS A 81 2.21 15.46 8.88
CA CYS A 81 1.70 16.81 8.62
C CYS A 81 0.76 17.33 9.72
N ASP A 82 0.20 16.44 10.55
CA ASP A 82 -0.73 16.82 11.63
C ASP A 82 -0.02 17.34 12.90
N ASP A 83 1.32 17.29 12.94
CA ASP A 83 2.13 17.98 13.96
C ASP A 83 2.44 19.42 13.50
N LYS A 84 1.40 20.20 13.20
CA LYS A 84 1.50 21.66 13.26
C LYS A 84 0.67 22.08 14.45
N PRO A 85 1.26 22.60 15.55
CA PRO A 85 0.46 23.13 16.63
C PRO A 85 -0.42 24.23 16.04
N VAL A 86 -1.74 24.09 16.20
CA VAL A 86 -2.67 25.15 15.83
C VAL A 86 -2.25 26.36 16.68
N GLN A 87 -1.53 27.31 16.08
CA GLN A 87 -1.26 28.57 16.74
C GLN A 87 -2.60 29.31 16.73
N MET A 88 -3.40 29.10 17.78
CA MET A 88 -4.49 29.99 18.10
C MET A 88 -3.86 31.34 18.40
N SER A 89 -3.92 32.23 17.41
CA SER A 89 -3.68 33.65 17.59
C SER A 89 -4.68 34.18 18.61
N SER A 90 -4.34 34.07 19.88
CA SER A 90 -4.99 34.77 20.97
C SER A 90 -4.16 36.02 21.25
N ALA A 91 -4.64 37.16 20.76
CA ALA A 91 -4.30 38.52 21.15
C ALA A 91 -4.92 39.47 20.12
N ALA A 92 -5.58 40.58 20.44
CA ALA A 92 -6.04 41.20 21.69
C ALA A 92 -7.05 42.27 21.26
#